data_AF-A0A6J4K3L6-F1
#
_entry.id   AF-A0A6J4K3L6-F1
#
_cell.length_a   1.000
_cell.length_b   1.000
_cell.length_c   1.000
_cell.angle_alpha   90.00
_cell.angle_beta   90.00
_cell.angle_gamma   90.00
#
_symmetry.space_group_name_H-M   'P 1'
#
loop_
_entity.id
_entity.type
_entity.pdbx_description
1 polymer ?
#
loop_
_entity_poly.entity_id
_entity_poly.type
_entity_poly.pdbx_seq_one_letter_code
_entity_poly.pdbx_strand_id
1 'polypeptide(L)'
;MPVFVHLAPERVLRSIRRKGIVPPRVRFGRRGVYALPVTHSFYISHQWLRELRRWGGGTIAGVYFRLPDDEPVEVGHYNRGRVLMTAAEAAGLLFEAEARDPARARAEDAASKAVQRGRVLPTSAEGYEVFIPRGIHPSEILRIKALPQVVGWRYRPGANGQPPCACICCERGQYGIRKLLGRVEEAEALDRPAKAVILGREDASFRRVERIRKLRRGE
;
A
#
# COMPACT_ATOMS: atom_id res chain seq x y z
N MET A 1 12.85 -20.26 -8.58
CA MET A 1 11.78 -20.22 -7.56
C MET A 1 11.93 -19.00 -6.65
N PRO A 2 11.22 -17.90 -6.91
CA PRO A 2 11.19 -16.73 -6.04
C PRO A 2 10.55 -17.02 -4.68
N VAL A 3 10.99 -16.27 -3.66
CA VAL A 3 10.38 -16.25 -2.33
C VAL A 3 9.46 -15.04 -2.21
N PHE A 4 8.26 -15.25 -1.70
CA PHE A 4 7.27 -14.23 -1.43
C PHE A 4 7.00 -14.10 0.06
N VAL A 5 6.55 -12.92 0.48
CA VAL A 5 6.06 -12.65 1.83
C VAL A 5 4.60 -12.23 1.79
N HIS A 6 3.76 -12.95 2.54
CA HIS A 6 2.40 -12.55 2.86
C HIS A 6 2.37 -11.94 4.27
N LEU A 7 1.76 -10.77 4.40
CA LEU A 7 1.58 -10.09 5.68
C LEU A 7 0.26 -10.52 6.32
N ALA A 8 0.33 -11.18 7.47
CA ALA A 8 -0.83 -11.72 8.17
C ALA A 8 -0.88 -11.24 9.63
N PRO A 9 -2.07 -10.99 10.20
CA PRO A 9 -2.19 -10.69 11.62
C PRO A 9 -1.86 -11.92 12.46
N GLU A 10 -1.22 -11.71 13.62
CA GLU A 10 -0.70 -12.79 14.46
C GLU A 10 -1.78 -13.82 14.86
N ARG A 11 -3.02 -13.37 15.06
CA ARG A 11 -4.17 -14.21 15.40
C ARG A 11 -4.46 -15.35 14.42
N VAL A 12 -4.08 -15.24 13.15
CA VAL A 12 -4.34 -16.29 12.14
C VAL A 12 -3.15 -17.24 11.93
N LEU A 13 -1.99 -16.98 12.54
CA LEU A 13 -0.77 -17.76 12.28
C LEU A 13 -0.90 -19.22 12.69
N ARG A 14 -1.63 -19.53 13.77
CA ARG A 14 -1.90 -20.93 14.17
C ARG A 14 -2.67 -21.69 13.07
N SER A 15 -3.59 -21.02 12.38
CA SER A 15 -4.32 -21.63 11.26
C SER A 15 -3.40 -21.81 10.05
N ILE A 16 -2.61 -20.78 9.73
CA ILE A 16 -1.68 -20.80 8.59
C ILE A 16 -0.66 -21.93 8.73
N ARG A 17 -0.11 -22.16 9.94
CA ARG A 17 0.80 -23.27 10.19
C ARG A 17 0.21 -24.65 9.89
N ARG A 18 -1.10 -24.83 10.13
CA ARG A 18 -1.78 -26.13 9.96
C ARG A 18 -2.33 -26.36 8.56
N LYS A 19 -2.91 -25.32 7.95
CA LYS A 19 -3.71 -25.42 6.71
C LYS A 19 -3.11 -24.66 5.54
N GLY A 20 -2.04 -23.90 5.77
CA GLY A 20 -1.49 -22.99 4.79
C GLY A 20 -2.27 -21.68 4.72
N ILE A 21 -1.95 -20.85 3.74
CA ILE A 21 -2.68 -19.60 3.51
C ILE A 21 -3.92 -19.93 2.70
N VAL A 22 -5.05 -20.03 3.38
CA VAL A 22 -6.36 -20.25 2.74
C VAL A 22 -6.99 -18.90 2.46
N PRO A 23 -7.25 -18.56 1.18
CA PRO A 23 -7.91 -17.31 0.84
C PRO A 23 -9.30 -17.26 1.48
N PRO A 24 -9.66 -16.15 2.14
CA PRO A 24 -10.96 -16.02 2.79
C PRO A 24 -12.08 -16.17 1.77
N ARG A 25 -13.26 -16.61 2.23
CA ARG A 25 -14.47 -16.53 1.42
C ARG A 25 -14.81 -15.06 1.24
N VAL A 26 -14.79 -14.59 0.00
CA VAL A 26 -15.14 -13.21 -0.35
C VAL A 26 -16.62 -13.16 -0.73
N ARG A 27 -17.37 -12.23 -0.12
CA ARG A 27 -18.77 -11.93 -0.48
C ARG A 27 -18.85 -11.17 -1.80
N PHE A 28 -17.83 -10.35 -2.06
CA PHE A 28 -17.57 -9.61 -3.30
C PHE A 28 -16.05 -9.56 -3.53
N GLY A 29 -15.61 -9.67 -4.78
CA GLY A 29 -14.18 -9.66 -5.16
C GLY A 29 -13.59 -11.05 -5.42
N ARG A 30 -12.29 -11.08 -5.72
CA ARG A 30 -11.58 -12.30 -6.14
C ARG A 30 -10.91 -12.99 -4.95
N ARG A 31 -10.97 -14.31 -4.96
CA ARG A 31 -10.38 -15.16 -3.93
C ARG A 31 -8.90 -15.40 -4.27
N GLY A 32 -7.99 -15.00 -3.39
CA GLY A 32 -6.57 -15.23 -3.56
C GLY A 32 -5.73 -14.71 -2.40
N VAL A 33 -4.41 -14.77 -2.54
CA VAL A 33 -3.44 -14.33 -1.56
C VAL A 33 -2.69 -13.12 -2.09
N TYR A 34 -2.58 -12.08 -1.27
CA TYR A 34 -1.72 -10.94 -1.54
C TYR A 34 -0.34 -11.17 -0.93
N ALA A 35 0.69 -10.99 -1.74
CA ALA A 35 2.07 -11.11 -1.30
C ALA A 35 2.98 -10.15 -2.08
N LEU A 36 4.23 -10.06 -1.65
CA LEU A 36 5.29 -9.39 -2.41
C LEU A 36 6.51 -10.30 -2.51
N PRO A 37 7.25 -10.28 -3.62
CA PRO A 37 8.59 -10.82 -3.70
C PRO A 37 9.47 -10.30 -2.54
N VAL A 38 10.27 -11.20 -1.98
CA VAL A 38 11.32 -10.84 -1.02
C VAL A 38 12.49 -10.26 -1.79
N THR A 39 12.74 -8.97 -1.58
CA THR A 39 13.77 -8.18 -2.23
C THR A 39 14.93 -7.87 -1.28
N HIS A 40 15.94 -7.11 -1.72
CA HIS A 40 17.08 -6.74 -0.86
C HIS A 40 16.68 -5.72 0.21
N SER A 41 15.69 -4.88 -0.10
CA SER A 41 15.10 -3.90 0.80
C SER A 41 13.96 -4.51 1.60
N PHE A 42 14.18 -4.65 2.90
CA PHE A 42 13.13 -5.05 3.82
C PHE A 42 11.90 -4.12 3.74
N TYR A 43 12.11 -2.83 3.44
CA TYR A 43 11.02 -1.87 3.27
C TYR A 43 10.12 -2.22 2.09
N ILE A 44 10.67 -2.55 0.92
CA ILE A 44 9.88 -2.80 -0.31
C ILE A 44 9.03 -4.06 -0.18
N SER A 45 9.60 -5.18 0.31
CA SER A 45 8.83 -6.41 0.50
C SER A 45 7.75 -6.30 1.58
N HIS A 46 7.92 -5.43 2.56
CA HIS A 46 7.00 -5.27 3.70
C HIS A 46 6.29 -3.91 3.70
N GLN A 47 6.23 -3.23 2.54
CA GLN A 47 5.82 -1.84 2.44
C GLN A 47 4.37 -1.57 2.88
N TRP A 48 3.52 -2.60 2.86
CA TRP A 48 2.12 -2.55 3.28
C TRP A 48 1.90 -2.76 4.77
N LEU A 49 2.94 -3.04 5.56
CA LEU A 49 2.80 -3.45 6.96
C LEU A 49 2.07 -2.40 7.81
N ARG A 50 2.51 -1.14 7.75
CA ARG A 50 1.87 -0.05 8.51
C ARG A 50 0.43 0.19 8.06
N GLU A 51 0.15 0.08 6.76
CA GLU A 51 -1.21 0.26 6.26
C GLU A 51 -2.10 -0.89 6.75
N LEU A 52 -1.69 -2.15 6.61
CA LEU A 52 -2.46 -3.31 7.09
C LEU A 52 -2.69 -3.27 8.61
N ARG A 53 -1.67 -2.89 9.39
CA ARG A 53 -1.80 -2.74 10.85
C ARG A 53 -2.85 -1.70 11.23
N ARG A 54 -2.95 -0.59 10.47
CA ARG A 54 -3.89 0.50 10.71
C ARG A 54 -5.36 0.06 10.53
N TRP A 55 -5.64 -0.92 9.68
CA TRP A 55 -6.98 -1.46 9.49
C TRP A 55 -7.27 -2.70 10.34
N GLY A 56 -6.28 -3.59 10.50
CA GLY A 56 -6.48 -4.90 11.13
C GLY A 56 -6.33 -4.92 12.65
N GLY A 57 -5.61 -3.96 13.23
CA GLY A 57 -5.22 -3.99 14.64
C GLY A 57 -4.22 -5.11 14.97
N GLY A 58 -3.53 -4.97 16.10
CA GLY A 58 -2.56 -5.96 16.58
C GLY A 58 -1.24 -6.02 15.80
N THR A 59 -0.49 -7.08 16.05
CA THR A 59 0.82 -7.37 15.47
C THR A 59 0.70 -8.10 14.14
N ILE A 60 1.46 -7.64 13.14
CA ILE A 60 1.57 -8.29 11.83
C ILE A 60 2.84 -9.15 11.79
N ALA A 61 2.72 -10.35 11.25
CA ALA A 61 3.83 -11.25 10.97
C ALA A 61 3.98 -11.49 9.46
N GLY A 62 5.19 -11.83 9.05
CA GLY A 62 5.53 -12.21 7.68
C GLY A 62 5.50 -13.72 7.53
N VAL A 63 4.68 -14.22 6.60
CA VAL A 63 4.65 -15.61 6.18
C VAL A 63 5.41 -15.71 4.87
N TYR A 64 6.56 -16.37 4.90
CA TYR A 64 7.45 -16.50 3.74
C TYR A 64 7.22 -17.86 3.08
N PHE A 65 7.06 -17.87 1.77
CA PHE A 65 6.81 -19.08 0.99
C PHE A 65 7.46 -18.98 -0.39
N ARG A 66 7.67 -20.11 -1.04
CA ARG A 66 8.25 -20.18 -2.40
C ARG A 66 7.17 -20.47 -3.42
N LEU A 67 7.30 -19.89 -4.61
CA LEU A 67 6.45 -20.21 -5.76
C LEU A 67 7.30 -20.81 -6.90
N PRO A 68 6.71 -21.71 -7.71
CA PRO A 68 7.25 -22.06 -9.02
C PRO A 68 7.48 -20.81 -9.87
N ASP A 69 8.48 -20.84 -10.74
CA ASP A 69 8.83 -19.67 -11.57
C ASP A 69 7.71 -19.32 -12.55
N ASP A 70 7.00 -20.32 -13.06
CA ASP A 70 5.90 -20.25 -14.01
C ASP A 70 4.52 -20.04 -13.37
N GLU A 71 4.44 -19.93 -12.04
CA GLU A 71 3.17 -19.72 -11.34
C GLU A 71 2.50 -18.42 -11.83
N PRO A 72 1.25 -18.47 -12.32
CA PRO A 72 0.55 -17.28 -12.79
C PRO A 72 0.15 -16.38 -11.61
N VAL A 73 0.56 -15.11 -11.68
CA VAL A 73 0.28 -14.08 -10.68
C VAL A 73 -0.17 -12.78 -11.34
N GLU A 74 -0.83 -11.93 -10.57
CA GLU A 74 -1.26 -10.63 -11.03
C GLU A 74 -0.57 -9.51 -10.26
N VAL A 75 0.24 -8.74 -10.96
CA VAL A 75 0.94 -7.59 -10.38
C VAL A 75 0.10 -6.35 -10.57
N GLY A 76 -0.25 -5.71 -9.46
CA GLY A 76 -0.92 -4.42 -9.43
C GLY A 76 -0.04 -3.36 -8.79
N HIS A 77 -0.50 -2.12 -8.88
CA HIS A 77 0.06 -1.00 -8.15
C HIS A 77 -1.07 -0.25 -7.45
N TYR A 78 -0.78 0.39 -6.31
CA TYR A 78 -1.73 1.13 -5.49
C TYR A 78 -2.70 1.98 -6.34
N ASN A 79 -4.00 1.71 -6.19
CA ASN A 79 -5.12 2.32 -6.93
C ASN A 79 -5.06 2.20 -8.46
N ARG A 80 -4.43 1.14 -8.99
CA ARG A 80 -4.35 0.86 -10.44
C ARG A 80 -4.77 -0.58 -10.77
N GLY A 81 -4.93 -0.85 -12.07
CA GLY A 81 -5.22 -2.18 -12.59
C GLY A 81 -4.08 -3.18 -12.36
N ARG A 82 -4.36 -4.46 -12.66
CA ARG A 82 -3.41 -5.56 -12.54
C ARG A 82 -3.00 -6.08 -13.91
N VAL A 83 -1.79 -6.60 -14.00
CA VAL A 83 -1.25 -7.27 -15.18
C VAL A 83 -0.91 -8.71 -14.81
N LEU A 84 -1.36 -9.67 -15.60
CA LEU A 84 -1.03 -11.09 -15.45
C LEU A 84 0.41 -11.33 -15.93
N MET A 85 1.20 -12.02 -15.13
CA MET A 85 2.57 -12.46 -15.45
C MET A 85 2.94 -13.67 -14.59
N THR A 86 4.12 -14.22 -14.76
CA THR A 86 4.65 -15.30 -13.93
C THR A 86 5.24 -14.79 -12.61
N ALA A 87 5.38 -15.67 -11.62
CA ALA A 87 5.97 -15.32 -10.34
C ALA A 87 7.44 -14.88 -10.48
N ALA A 88 8.19 -15.47 -11.43
CA ALA A 88 9.55 -15.05 -11.73
C ALA A 88 9.59 -13.63 -12.33
N GLU A 89 8.72 -13.33 -13.30
CA GLU A 89 8.62 -11.98 -13.87
C GLU A 89 8.23 -10.94 -12.81
N ALA A 90 7.28 -11.26 -11.92
CA ALA A 90 6.89 -10.39 -10.83
C ALA A 90 8.05 -10.09 -9.86
N ALA A 91 8.88 -11.08 -9.56
CA ALA A 91 10.07 -10.89 -8.73
C ALA A 91 11.12 -10.03 -9.44
N GLY A 92 11.41 -10.33 -10.72
CA GLY A 92 12.33 -9.54 -11.55
C GLY A 92 11.94 -8.06 -11.62
N LEU A 93 10.66 -7.80 -11.90
CA LEU A 93 10.10 -6.44 -11.97
C LEU A 93 10.28 -5.67 -10.65
N LEU A 94 10.11 -6.33 -9.51
CA LEU A 94 10.33 -5.68 -8.21
C LEU A 94 11.81 -5.43 -7.90
N PHE A 95 12.71 -6.34 -8.27
CA PHE A 95 14.15 -6.12 -8.14
C PHE A 95 14.62 -4.93 -8.99
N GLU A 96 14.12 -4.82 -10.22
CA GLU A 96 14.41 -3.70 -11.12
C GLU A 96 13.86 -2.37 -10.58
N ALA A 97 12.63 -2.39 -10.05
CA ALA A 97 12.02 -1.20 -9.45
C ALA A 97 12.79 -0.76 -8.18
N GLU A 98 13.24 -1.70 -7.35
CA GLU A 98 14.01 -1.45 -6.14
C GLU A 98 15.36 -0.77 -6.42
N ALA A 99 15.98 -1.06 -7.56
CA ALA A 99 17.26 -0.47 -7.95
C ALA A 99 17.16 1.04 -8.31
N ARG A 100 15.93 1.56 -8.49
CA ARG A 100 15.68 2.96 -8.84
C ARG A 100 15.51 3.81 -7.58
N ASP A 101 15.92 5.08 -7.66
CA ASP A 101 15.54 6.05 -6.64
C ASP A 101 14.01 6.23 -6.62
N PRO A 102 13.31 5.93 -5.51
CA PRO A 102 11.86 5.97 -5.46
C PRO A 102 11.30 7.39 -5.60
N ALA A 103 12.05 8.44 -5.24
CA ALA A 103 11.57 9.81 -5.42
C ALA A 103 11.55 10.21 -6.90
N ARG A 104 12.65 9.95 -7.62
CA ARG A 104 12.75 10.18 -9.05
C ARG A 104 11.77 9.31 -9.85
N ALA A 105 11.68 8.02 -9.55
CA ALA A 105 10.76 7.12 -10.25
C ALA A 105 9.30 7.58 -10.13
N ARG A 106 8.87 8.04 -8.94
CA ARG A 106 7.53 8.62 -8.76
C ARG A 106 7.31 9.89 -9.58
N ALA A 107 8.32 10.75 -9.70
CA ALA A 107 8.21 11.97 -10.51
C ALA A 107 8.07 11.63 -12.02
N GLU A 108 8.84 10.66 -12.50
CA GLU A 108 8.76 10.16 -13.88
C GLU A 108 7.39 9.48 -14.15
N ASP A 109 6.92 8.65 -13.22
CA ASP A 109 5.61 8.00 -13.29
C ASP A 109 4.46 9.02 -13.28
N ALA A 110 4.59 10.09 -12.49
CA ALA A 110 3.63 11.18 -12.44
C ALA A 110 3.59 11.98 -13.75
N ALA A 111 4.70 12.09 -14.48
CA ALA A 111 4.77 12.75 -15.78
C ALA A 111 4.25 11.85 -16.93
N SER A 112 4.29 10.52 -16.77
CA SER A 112 3.91 9.57 -17.82
C SER A 112 2.40 9.40 -17.96
N LYS A 113 1.83 9.88 -19.09
CA LYS A 113 0.41 9.64 -19.43
C LYS A 113 0.08 8.16 -19.58
N ALA A 114 1.04 7.32 -19.98
CA ALA A 114 0.84 5.88 -20.12
C ALA A 114 0.64 5.22 -18.75
N VAL A 115 1.45 5.61 -17.76
CA VAL A 115 1.31 5.18 -16.36
C VAL A 115 0.01 5.72 -15.76
N GLN A 116 -0.29 7.02 -15.96
CA GLN A 116 -1.52 7.63 -15.48
C GLN A 116 -2.78 6.91 -15.99
N ARG A 117 -2.79 6.52 -17.27
CA ARG A 117 -3.87 5.77 -17.92
C ARG A 117 -3.86 4.26 -17.62
N GLY A 118 -2.91 3.78 -16.82
CA GLY A 118 -2.81 2.35 -16.44
C GLY A 118 -2.42 1.43 -17.60
N ARG A 119 -1.79 1.94 -18.65
CA ARG A 119 -1.32 1.14 -19.80
C ARG A 119 0.01 0.45 -19.50
N VAL A 120 0.79 1.04 -18.60
CA VAL A 120 2.11 0.54 -18.16
C VAL A 120 2.14 0.61 -16.63
N LEU A 121 2.77 -0.39 -16.01
CA LEU A 121 2.99 -0.36 -14.56
C LEU A 121 3.94 0.78 -14.20
N PRO A 122 3.75 1.45 -13.04
CA PRO A 122 4.70 2.44 -12.53
C PRO A 122 6.10 1.85 -12.40
N THR A 123 7.14 2.68 -12.38
CA THR A 123 8.54 2.25 -12.20
C THR A 123 9.02 2.37 -10.75
N SER A 124 8.30 3.13 -9.92
CA SER A 124 8.54 3.20 -8.48
C SER A 124 8.24 1.87 -7.79
N ALA A 125 9.17 1.37 -6.97
CA ALA A 125 8.98 0.16 -6.17
C ALA A 125 7.87 0.29 -5.10
N GLU A 126 7.55 1.52 -4.69
CA GLU A 126 6.49 1.77 -3.71
C GLU A 126 5.11 1.72 -4.36
N GLY A 127 4.22 0.89 -3.83
CA GLY A 127 2.82 0.75 -4.24
C GLY A 127 2.50 -0.59 -4.88
N TYR A 128 3.49 -1.40 -5.25
CA TYR A 128 3.25 -2.71 -5.83
C TYR A 128 2.55 -3.67 -4.88
N GLU A 129 1.78 -4.57 -5.47
CA GLU A 129 1.15 -5.71 -4.82
C GLU A 129 1.05 -6.88 -5.80
N VAL A 130 1.27 -8.10 -5.34
CA VAL A 130 1.09 -9.31 -6.15
C VAL A 130 -0.09 -10.10 -5.62
N PHE A 131 -1.02 -10.42 -6.51
CA PHE A 131 -2.18 -11.25 -6.22
C PHE A 131 -1.98 -12.64 -6.83
N ILE A 132 -2.08 -13.65 -5.98
CA ILE A 132 -1.94 -15.07 -6.35
C ILE A 132 -3.36 -15.67 -6.31
N PRO A 133 -3.91 -16.15 -7.44
CA PRO A 133 -5.31 -16.57 -7.55
C PRO A 133 -5.61 -17.95 -6.92
N ARG A 134 -4.81 -18.39 -5.93
CA ARG A 134 -4.98 -19.64 -5.19
C ARG A 134 -4.52 -19.51 -3.73
N GLY A 135 -4.78 -20.55 -2.95
CA GLY A 135 -4.17 -20.69 -1.63
C GLY A 135 -2.74 -21.21 -1.69
N ILE A 136 -2.00 -21.01 -0.60
CA ILE A 136 -0.62 -21.47 -0.43
C ILE A 136 -0.63 -22.66 0.52
N HIS A 137 -0.12 -23.81 0.06
CA HIS A 137 -0.06 -25.04 0.83
C HIS A 137 0.98 -24.96 1.96
N PRO A 138 0.79 -25.64 3.11
CA PRO A 138 1.79 -25.68 4.19
C PRO A 138 3.21 -26.01 3.74
N SER A 139 3.38 -26.92 2.78
CA SER A 139 4.70 -27.33 2.26
C SER A 139 5.41 -26.27 1.41
N GLU A 140 4.69 -25.24 0.95
CA GLU A 140 5.26 -24.09 0.25
C GLU A 140 5.81 -23.04 1.24
N ILE A 141 5.36 -23.08 2.49
CA ILE A 141 5.75 -22.13 3.54
C ILE A 141 7.12 -22.48 4.07
N LEU A 142 8.06 -21.54 3.95
CA LEU A 142 9.42 -21.67 4.44
C LEU A 142 9.53 -21.32 5.92
N ARG A 143 8.88 -20.21 6.33
CA ARG A 143 8.97 -19.70 7.70
C ARG A 143 7.93 -18.63 7.98
N ILE A 144 7.69 -18.40 9.27
CA ILE A 144 6.86 -17.30 9.78
C ILE A 144 7.70 -16.48 10.75
N LYS A 145 7.78 -15.16 10.56
CA LYS A 145 8.54 -14.26 11.43
C LYS A 145 7.68 -13.12 11.97
N ALA A 146 7.88 -12.77 13.23
CA ALA A 146 7.45 -11.48 13.74
C ALA A 146 8.19 -10.35 13.02
N LEU A 147 7.51 -9.24 12.74
CA LEU A 147 8.07 -8.14 11.96
C LEU A 147 8.22 -6.88 12.82
N PRO A 148 9.16 -5.98 12.49
CA PRO A 148 9.20 -4.63 13.05
C PRO A 148 7.94 -3.85 12.63
N GLN A 149 7.12 -3.45 13.60
CA GLN A 149 5.80 -2.82 13.33
C GLN A 149 5.88 -1.35 12.83
N VAL A 150 7.09 -0.91 12.49
CA VAL A 150 7.43 0.47 12.09
C VAL A 150 7.74 0.60 10.60
N VAL A 151 7.75 -0.52 9.85
CA VAL A 151 8.08 -0.53 8.42
C VAL A 151 6.85 -0.29 7.54
N GLY A 152 7.06 0.36 6.39
CA GLY A 152 6.05 0.64 5.39
C GLY A 152 5.58 2.09 5.36
N TRP A 153 4.81 2.45 4.34
CA TRP A 153 4.20 3.77 4.22
C TRP A 153 2.83 3.81 4.92
N ARG A 154 2.28 5.02 5.08
CA ARG A 154 0.90 5.26 5.57
C ARG A 154 0.12 6.00 4.51
N TYR A 155 -1.15 5.65 4.34
CA TYR A 155 -2.11 6.29 3.43
C TYR A 155 -1.82 6.06 1.94
N ARG A 156 -0.60 6.36 1.45
CA ARG A 156 -0.19 6.20 0.05
C ARG A 156 1.34 5.98 -0.10
N PRO A 157 1.81 5.43 -1.23
CA PRO A 157 3.22 5.45 -1.62
C PRO A 157 3.83 6.86 -1.56
N GLY A 158 5.08 6.97 -1.11
CA GLY A 158 5.79 8.25 -0.99
C GLY A 158 5.37 9.14 0.18
N ALA A 159 4.51 8.67 1.10
CA ALA A 159 4.08 9.45 2.26
C ALA A 159 5.10 9.50 3.41
N ASN A 160 6.16 8.68 3.37
CA ASN A 160 7.20 8.72 4.39
C ASN A 160 7.99 10.03 4.30
N GLY A 161 8.33 10.61 5.46
CA GLY A 161 8.95 11.93 5.56
C GLY A 161 8.00 13.11 5.37
N GLN A 162 6.75 12.87 4.96
CA GLN A 162 5.73 13.92 4.86
C GLN A 162 4.95 14.06 6.18
N PRO A 163 4.43 15.26 6.51
CA PRO A 163 3.53 15.43 7.64
C PRO A 163 2.31 14.49 7.53
N PRO A 164 1.81 13.95 8.65
CA PRO A 164 0.66 13.06 8.62
C PRO A 164 -0.61 13.79 8.17
N CYS A 165 -1.52 13.03 7.57
CA CYS A 165 -2.82 13.57 7.16
C CYS A 165 -3.77 13.66 8.35
N ALA A 166 -4.21 14.86 8.72
CA ALA A 166 -5.15 15.12 9.81
C ALA A 166 -6.64 15.02 9.40
N CYS A 167 -6.95 14.53 8.19
CA CYS A 167 -8.35 14.48 7.75
C CYS A 167 -9.13 13.39 8.49
N ILE A 168 -10.47 13.52 8.54
CA ILE A 168 -11.34 12.55 9.23
C ILE A 168 -11.19 11.13 8.69
N CYS A 169 -10.85 10.96 7.40
CA CYS A 169 -10.61 9.64 6.81
C CYS A 169 -9.28 9.02 7.28
N CYS A 170 -8.27 9.85 7.52
CA CYS A 170 -6.93 9.43 7.89
C CYS A 170 -6.79 9.21 9.40
N GLU A 171 -7.34 10.11 10.20
CA GLU A 171 -7.29 10.04 11.66
C GLU A 171 -8.53 9.38 12.27
N ARG A 172 -9.58 9.08 11.50
CA ARG A 172 -10.80 8.38 11.98
C ARG A 172 -11.44 9.00 13.22
N GLY A 173 -11.45 10.33 13.31
CA GLY A 173 -12.11 11.04 14.41
C GLY A 173 -11.46 10.87 15.79
N GLN A 174 -10.15 10.61 15.84
CA GLN A 174 -9.39 10.52 17.09
C GLN A 174 -9.58 11.76 17.97
N TYR A 175 -9.43 11.58 19.29
CA TYR A 175 -9.50 12.67 20.25
C TYR A 175 -8.50 13.78 19.89
N GLY A 176 -8.94 15.05 19.95
CA GLY A 176 -8.10 16.21 19.61
C GLY A 176 -8.01 16.53 18.11
N ILE A 177 -8.68 15.79 17.22
CA ILE A 177 -8.60 16.02 15.77
C ILE A 177 -9.05 17.43 15.36
N ARG A 178 -10.10 17.98 15.98
CA ARG A 178 -10.58 19.35 15.72
C ARG A 178 -9.51 20.40 16.05
N LYS A 179 -8.77 20.20 17.15
CA LYS A 179 -7.66 21.08 17.54
C LYS A 179 -6.49 20.98 16.56
N LEU A 180 -6.21 19.78 16.04
CA LEU A 180 -5.19 19.59 15.02
C LEU A 180 -5.58 20.28 13.70
N LEU A 181 -6.83 20.12 13.26
CA LEU A 181 -7.36 20.78 12.06
C LEU A 181 -7.29 22.31 12.16
N GLY A 182 -7.71 22.88 13.29
CA GLY A 182 -7.59 24.33 13.51
C GLY A 182 -6.15 24.85 13.43
N ARG A 183 -5.16 24.07 13.90
CA ARG A 183 -3.73 24.42 13.76
C ARG A 183 -3.23 24.35 12.32
N VAL A 184 -3.78 23.44 11.52
CA VAL A 184 -3.45 23.36 10.08
C VAL A 184 -4.02 24.59 9.37
N GLU A 185 -5.29 24.92 9.63
CA GLU A 185 -5.95 26.11 9.06
C GLU A 185 -5.25 27.41 9.45
N GLU A 186 -4.85 27.56 10.72
CA GLU A 186 -4.11 28.72 11.21
C GLU A 186 -2.73 28.84 10.54
N ALA A 187 -1.99 27.73 10.42
CA ALA A 187 -0.69 27.72 9.76
C ALA A 187 -0.82 28.05 8.26
N GLU A 188 -1.82 27.50 7.58
CA GLU A 188 -2.14 27.81 6.18
C GLU A 188 -2.49 29.30 5.99
N ALA A 189 -3.32 29.88 6.87
CA ALA A 189 -3.69 31.29 6.81
C ALA A 189 -2.51 32.26 7.00
N LEU A 190 -1.48 31.81 7.72
CA LEU A 190 -0.25 32.56 7.98
C LEU A 190 0.89 32.21 7.02
N ASP A 191 0.65 31.37 6.00
CA ASP A 191 1.66 30.83 5.08
C ASP A 191 2.87 30.18 5.79
N ARG A 192 2.59 29.45 6.88
CA ARG A 192 3.58 28.75 7.70
C ARG A 192 3.52 27.23 7.48
N PRO A 193 4.64 26.51 7.59
CA PRO A 193 4.63 25.06 7.48
C PRO A 193 3.83 24.42 8.64
N ALA A 194 2.75 23.74 8.29
CA ALA A 194 1.92 23.02 9.25
C ALA A 194 2.57 21.68 9.65
N LYS A 195 2.41 21.28 10.92
CA LYS A 195 2.89 19.97 11.43
C LYS A 195 2.07 18.77 10.95
N ALA A 196 0.94 19.03 10.30
CA ALA A 196 0.06 18.05 9.68
C ALA A 196 -0.57 18.68 8.42
N VAL A 197 -1.06 17.85 7.51
CA VAL A 197 -1.69 18.30 6.27
C VAL A 197 -3.07 17.68 6.11
N ILE A 198 -3.88 18.19 5.18
CA ILE A 198 -5.12 17.52 4.76
C ILE A 198 -4.93 17.03 3.33
N LEU A 199 -4.72 15.73 3.16
CA LEU A 199 -4.54 15.11 1.85
C LEU A 199 -5.75 15.38 0.95
N GLY A 200 -5.47 15.66 -0.31
CA GLY A 200 -6.48 15.91 -1.35
C GLY A 200 -7.03 17.33 -1.38
N ARG A 201 -6.63 18.25 -0.49
CA ARG A 201 -7.04 19.67 -0.56
C ARG A 201 -6.65 20.34 -1.88
N GLU A 202 -5.51 19.95 -2.43
CA GLU A 202 -5.02 20.49 -3.70
C GLU A 202 -5.61 19.78 -4.92
N ASP A 203 -6.27 18.63 -4.71
CA ASP A 203 -6.84 17.86 -5.81
C ASP A 203 -7.98 18.65 -6.48
N ALA A 204 -8.07 18.51 -7.80
CA ALA A 204 -9.13 19.13 -8.58
C ALA A 204 -10.54 18.73 -8.10
N SER A 205 -10.68 17.52 -7.56
CA SER A 205 -11.93 17.01 -6.97
C SER A 205 -12.36 17.82 -5.74
N PHE A 206 -11.42 18.14 -4.85
CA PHE A 206 -11.70 18.95 -3.66
C PHE A 206 -12.04 20.38 -4.05
N ARG A 207 -11.24 21.00 -4.95
CA ARG A 207 -11.53 22.33 -5.49
C ARG A 207 -12.89 22.40 -6.17
N ARG A 208 -13.30 21.32 -6.87
CA ARG A 208 -14.64 21.21 -7.48
C ARG A 208 -15.73 21.16 -6.42
N VAL A 209 -15.58 20.37 -5.36
CA VAL A 209 -16.56 20.29 -4.26
C VAL A 209 -16.66 21.62 -3.52
N GLU A 210 -15.54 22.27 -3.22
CA GLU A 210 -15.52 23.59 -2.58
C GLU A 210 -16.20 24.66 -3.46
N ARG A 211 -15.98 24.64 -4.77
CA ARG A 211 -16.70 25.50 -5.70
C ARG A 211 -18.22 25.28 -5.65
N ILE A 212 -18.66 24.02 -5.65
CA ILE A 212 -20.10 23.68 -5.53
C ILE A 212 -20.66 24.15 -4.18
N ARG A 213 -19.89 24.05 -3.09
CA ARG A 213 -20.30 24.54 -1.77
C ARG A 213 -20.44 26.05 -1.73
N LYS A 214 -19.49 26.80 -2.31
CA LYS A 214 -19.57 28.27 -2.42
C LYS A 214 -20.79 28.73 -3.21
N LEU A 215 -21.03 28.11 -4.37
CA LEU A 215 -22.24 28.35 -5.17
C LEU A 215 -23.54 28.09 -4.39
N ARG A 216 -23.57 27.09 -3.50
CA ARG A 216 -24.72 26.81 -2.61
C ARG A 216 -24.87 27.80 -1.46
N ARG A 217 -23.79 28.49 -1.07
CA ARG A 217 -23.78 29.52 -0.01
C ARG A 217 -24.01 30.94 -0.55
N GLY A 218 -24.01 31.11 -1.88
CA GLY A 218 -24.13 32.43 -2.51
C GLY A 218 -22.83 33.24 -2.51
N GLU A 219 -21.68 32.58 -2.34
CA GLU A 219 -20.33 33.15 -2.41
C GLU A 219 -19.65 32.92 -3.76
#